data_AF-A0A2V9B6D6-F1
#
_entry.id   AF-A0A2V9B6D6-F1
#
_cell.length_a   1.000
_cell.length_b   1.000
_cell.length_c   1.000
_cell.angle_alpha   90.00
_cell.angle_beta   90.00
_cell.angle_gamma   90.00
#
_symmetry.space_group_name_H-M   'P 1'
#
loop_
_entity.id
_entity.type
_entity.pdbx_description
1 polymer ?
#
loop_
_entity_poly.entity_id
_entity_poly.type
_entity_poly.pdbx_seq_one_letter_code
_entity_poly.pdbx_strand_id
1 'polypeptide(L)'
;MSVVLVAGATMLARSLNKLENQDFGYQVPGRVVVDMNNPPASYTLPQLEALYRQLEEQLNRLPGVQGSGLALYNPLTNNWGELIMVAGHPPAKLHEESGASWDR
;
A
#
# COMPACT_ATOMS: atom_id res chain seq x y z
N MET A 1 -42.18 -9.09 7.87
CA MET A 1 -40.72 -8.93 8.06
C MET A 1 -39.90 -9.25 6.80
N SER A 2 -40.43 -9.97 5.80
CA SER A 2 -39.70 -10.34 4.58
C SER A 2 -39.34 -9.15 3.66
N VAL A 3 -40.20 -8.13 3.56
CA VAL A 3 -39.94 -6.95 2.69
C VAL A 3 -38.72 -6.16 3.16
N VAL A 4 -38.53 -6.01 4.47
CA VAL A 4 -37.39 -5.29 5.06
C VAL A 4 -36.07 -6.02 4.75
N LEU A 5 -36.07 -7.36 4.85
CA LEU A 5 -34.89 -8.18 4.52
C LEU A 5 -34.53 -8.07 3.03
N VAL A 6 -35.52 -8.13 2.14
CA VAL A 6 -35.30 -7.98 0.70
C VAL A 6 -34.75 -6.59 0.36
N ALA A 7 -35.31 -5.53 0.96
CA ALA A 7 -34.82 -4.17 0.78
C ALA A 7 -33.36 -4.03 1.27
N GLY A 8 -33.04 -4.56 2.46
CA GLY A 8 -31.69 -4.56 3.01
C GLY A 8 -30.67 -5.32 2.15
N ALA A 9 -31.01 -6.53 1.71
CA ALA A 9 -30.17 -7.32 0.81
C ALA A 9 -29.92 -6.60 -0.52
N THR A 10 -30.94 -5.94 -1.08
CA THR A 10 -30.80 -5.18 -2.33
C THR A 10 -29.87 -3.97 -2.15
N MET A 11 -29.99 -3.24 -1.04
CA MET A 11 -29.10 -2.12 -0.73
C MET A 11 -27.65 -2.58 -0.54
N LEU A 12 -27.43 -3.69 0.15
CA LEU A 12 -26.11 -4.28 0.33
C LEU A 12 -25.50 -4.70 -1.01
N ALA A 13 -26.27 -5.42 -1.84
CA ALA A 13 -25.82 -5.84 -3.17
C ALA A 13 -25.45 -4.62 -4.04
N ARG A 14 -26.25 -3.55 -3.99
CA ARG A 14 -25.95 -2.29 -4.68
C ARG A 14 -24.69 -1.62 -4.15
N SER A 15 -24.47 -1.66 -2.83
CA SER A 15 -23.26 -1.11 -2.21
C SER A 15 -22.02 -1.87 -2.64
N LEU A 16 -22.07 -3.20 -2.62
CA LEU A 16 -20.97 -4.05 -3.06
C LEU A 16 -20.65 -3.84 -4.54
N ASN A 17 -21.67 -3.79 -5.39
CA ASN A 17 -21.48 -3.50 -6.81
C ASN A 17 -20.81 -2.14 -7.05
N LYS A 18 -21.13 -1.12 -6.27
CA LYS A 18 -20.43 0.18 -6.35
C LYS A 18 -18.98 0.08 -5.91
N LEU A 19 -18.70 -0.69 -4.85
CA LEU A 19 -17.35 -0.85 -4.31
C LEU A 19 -16.43 -1.63 -5.27
N GLU A 20 -16.94 -2.69 -5.89
CA GLU A 20 -16.21 -3.49 -6.90
C GLU A 20 -15.86 -2.67 -8.14
N ASN A 21 -16.67 -1.66 -8.47
CA ASN A 21 -16.50 -0.81 -9.65
C ASN A 21 -16.01 0.60 -9.27
N GLN A 22 -15.46 0.77 -8.07
CA GLN A 22 -14.90 2.05 -7.64
C GLN A 22 -13.66 2.39 -8.47
N ASP A 23 -13.62 3.61 -9.00
CA ASP A 23 -12.41 4.17 -9.58
C ASP A 23 -11.51 4.70 -8.46
N PHE A 24 -10.40 4.01 -8.22
CA PHE A 24 -9.40 4.40 -7.22
C PHE A 24 -8.41 5.44 -7.75
N GLY A 25 -8.47 5.81 -9.03
CA GLY A 25 -7.52 6.74 -9.66
C GLY A 25 -6.13 6.14 -9.95
N TYR A 26 -5.96 4.82 -9.82
CA TYR A 26 -4.70 4.12 -10.10
C TYR A 26 -4.86 3.14 -11.26
N GLN A 27 -3.92 3.16 -12.21
CA GLN A 27 -3.88 2.17 -13.29
C GLN A 27 -3.16 0.89 -12.83
N VAL A 28 -3.89 -0.22 -12.84
CA VAL A 28 -3.37 -1.56 -12.53
C VAL A 28 -2.96 -2.33 -13.80
N PRO A 29 -3.73 -2.31 -14.91
CA PRO A 29 -3.33 -3.02 -16.12
C PRO A 29 -2.01 -2.49 -16.71
N GLY A 30 -1.14 -3.40 -17.16
CA GLY A 30 0.16 -3.05 -17.71
C GLY A 30 1.23 -2.68 -16.67
N ARG A 31 0.91 -2.78 -15.37
CA ARG A 31 1.86 -2.56 -14.28
C ARG A 31 2.60 -3.85 -13.90
N VAL A 32 3.92 -3.74 -13.74
CA VAL A 32 4.76 -4.79 -13.16
C VAL A 32 5.21 -4.33 -11.78
N VAL A 33 5.04 -5.18 -10.77
CA VAL A 33 5.51 -4.92 -9.41
C VAL A 33 6.79 -5.72 -9.17
N VAL A 34 7.83 -5.03 -8.70
CA VAL A 34 9.11 -5.64 -8.33
C VAL A 34 9.34 -5.38 -6.85
N ASP A 35 9.61 -6.44 -6.10
CA ASP A 35 9.93 -6.36 -4.68
C ASP A 35 11.45 -6.45 -4.49
N MET A 36 12.02 -5.44 -3.82
CA MET A 36 13.44 -5.39 -3.50
C MET A 36 13.65 -5.85 -2.05
N ASN A 37 13.74 -7.16 -1.88
CA ASN A 37 13.96 -7.72 -0.57
C ASN A 37 15.43 -7.61 -0.17
N ASN A 38 15.69 -6.82 0.88
CA ASN A 38 16.92 -6.81 1.68
C ASN A 38 18.21 -6.41 0.93
N PRO A 39 18.44 -5.12 0.69
CA PRO A 39 19.73 -4.67 0.15
C PRO A 39 20.87 -5.05 1.12
N PRO A 40 22.11 -5.22 0.62
CA PRO A 40 23.22 -5.64 1.46
C PRO A 40 23.38 -4.73 2.68
N ALA A 41 23.47 -5.31 3.88
CA ALA A 41 23.58 -4.55 5.13
C ALA A 41 24.83 -3.64 5.20
N SER A 42 25.81 -3.87 4.31
CA SER A 42 27.00 -3.03 4.15
C SER A 42 26.76 -1.74 3.36
N TYR A 43 25.60 -1.57 2.71
CA TYR A 43 25.31 -0.38 1.92
C TYR A 43 24.93 0.80 2.82
N THR A 44 25.65 1.90 2.65
CA THR A 44 25.32 3.19 3.23
C THR A 44 24.10 3.80 2.53
N LEU A 45 23.42 4.75 3.18
CA LEU A 45 22.28 5.47 2.58
C LEU A 45 22.60 6.08 1.21
N PRO A 46 23.75 6.78 1.00
CA PRO A 46 24.09 7.30 -0.32
C PRO A 46 24.28 6.22 -1.39
N GLN A 47 24.78 5.03 -1.01
CA GLN A 47 24.92 3.91 -1.93
C GLN A 47 23.56 3.33 -2.34
N LEU A 48 22.62 3.24 -1.40
CA LEU A 48 21.24 2.82 -1.69
C LEU A 48 20.53 3.79 -2.62
N GLU A 49 20.62 5.09 -2.34
CA GLU A 49 20.03 6.12 -3.21
C GLU A 49 20.61 6.06 -4.63
N ALA A 50 21.92 5.88 -4.76
CA ALA A 50 22.58 5.75 -6.06
C ALA A 50 22.11 4.49 -6.80
N LEU A 51 22.02 3.35 -6.13
CA LEU A 51 21.52 2.09 -6.69
C LEU A 51 20.08 2.25 -7.21
N TYR A 52 19.21 2.84 -6.39
CA TYR A 52 17.80 3.05 -6.71
C TYR A 52 17.60 3.98 -7.93
N ARG A 53 18.33 5.10 -7.99
CA ARG A 53 18.32 5.97 -9.19
C ARG A 53 18.79 5.24 -10.44
N GLN A 54 19.87 4.48 -10.34
CA GLN A 54 20.40 3.72 -11.47
C GLN A 54 19.41 2.65 -11.97
N LEU A 55 18.65 2.04 -11.06
CA LEU A 55 17.65 1.03 -11.39
C LEU A 55 16.46 1.65 -12.13
N GLU A 56 15.90 2.75 -11.63
CA GLU A 56 14.83 3.50 -12.33
C GLU A 56 15.28 3.98 -13.71
N GLU A 57 16.50 4.54 -13.83
CA GLU A 57 17.05 4.97 -15.12
C GLU A 57 17.16 3.84 -16.13
N GLN A 58 17.60 2.66 -15.70
CA GLN A 58 17.72 1.49 -16.58
C GLN A 58 16.35 0.95 -17.00
N LEU A 59 15.41 0.85 -16.07
CA LEU A 59 14.04 0.39 -16.36
C LEU A 59 13.35 1.33 -17.36
N ASN A 60 13.48 2.64 -17.17
CA ASN A 60 12.90 3.65 -18.05
C ASN A 60 13.47 3.63 -19.48
N ARG A 61 14.62 3.00 -19.71
CA ARG A 61 15.22 2.83 -21.06
C ARG A 61 14.75 1.57 -21.77
N LEU A 62 14.05 0.65 -21.10
CA LEU A 62 13.56 -0.57 -21.73
C LEU A 62 12.41 -0.28 -22.70
N PRO A 63 12.40 -0.88 -23.90
CA PRO A 63 11.27 -0.72 -24.83
C PRO A 63 9.95 -1.16 -24.21
N GLY A 64 8.92 -0.30 -24.30
CA GLY A 64 7.59 -0.56 -23.77
C GLY A 64 7.37 -0.10 -22.32
N VAL A 65 8.42 0.30 -21.60
CA VAL A 65 8.28 0.94 -20.29
C VAL A 65 7.88 2.41 -20.48
N GLN A 66 6.73 2.80 -19.92
CA GLN A 66 6.26 4.19 -19.97
C GLN A 66 6.79 5.02 -18.79
N GLY A 67 7.17 4.36 -17.70
CA GLY A 67 7.76 4.97 -16.52
C GLY A 67 7.99 3.93 -15.42
N SER A 68 8.78 4.31 -14.43
CA SER A 68 9.04 3.55 -13.21
C SER A 68 9.01 4.50 -12.02
N GLY A 69 8.74 3.94 -10.86
CA GLY A 69 8.67 4.68 -9.60
C GLY A 69 8.99 3.75 -8.45
N LEU A 70 9.69 4.28 -7.46
CA LEU A 70 9.98 3.58 -6.21
C LEU A 70 8.91 3.90 -5.17
N ALA A 71 8.46 2.86 -4.47
CA ALA A 71 7.51 2.99 -3.39
C ALA A 71 7.89 2.04 -2.25
N LEU A 72 7.75 2.51 -1.01
CA LEU A 72 7.89 1.63 0.16
C LEU A 72 6.72 0.64 0.24
N TYR A 73 5.51 1.10 -0.11
CA TYR A 73 4.32 0.28 -0.31
C TYR A 73 3.64 0.67 -1.61
N ASN A 74 3.23 -0.31 -2.41
CA ASN A 74 2.44 -0.03 -3.59
C ASN A 74 1.00 0.31 -3.18
N PRO A 75 0.32 1.23 -3.90
CA PRO A 75 -1.08 1.54 -3.65
C PRO A 75 -1.93 0.26 -3.56
N LEU A 76 -2.79 0.20 -2.55
CA LEU A 76 -3.74 -0.90 -2.29
C LEU A 76 -3.09 -2.26 -1.99
N THR A 77 -1.81 -2.30 -1.58
CA THR A 77 -1.14 -3.55 -1.18
C THR A 77 -0.93 -3.68 0.33
N ASN A 78 -0.42 -2.63 0.96
CA ASN A 78 -0.12 -2.58 2.39
C ASN A 78 0.03 -1.13 2.83
N ASN A 79 0.23 -0.91 4.12
CA ASN A 79 0.37 0.41 4.70
C ASN A 79 1.37 0.44 5.86
N TRP A 80 1.54 1.60 6.48
CA TRP A 80 2.46 1.77 7.62
C TRP A 80 1.72 1.54 8.94
N GLY A 81 2.19 0.59 9.73
CA GLY A 81 1.71 0.34 11.09
C GLY A 81 2.68 0.81 12.16
N GLU A 82 2.16 1.37 13.26
CA GLU A 82 2.97 1.74 14.43
C GLU A 82 2.20 1.57 15.75
N LEU A 83 2.91 1.64 16.87
CA LEU A 83 2.30 1.72 18.20
C LEU A 83 2.15 3.18 18.62
N ILE A 84 0.97 3.55 19.10
CA ILE A 84 0.72 4.87 19.66
C ILE A 84 1.26 4.94 21.09
N MET A 85 2.10 5.94 21.35
CA MET A 85 2.70 6.22 22.64
C MET A 85 2.06 7.47 23.24
N VAL A 86 1.50 7.35 24.44
CA VAL A 86 0.87 8.48 25.15
C VAL A 86 1.79 8.96 26.27
N ALA A 87 2.14 10.25 26.27
CA ALA A 87 2.94 10.83 27.33
C ALA A 87 2.31 10.60 28.71
N GLY A 88 3.13 10.23 29.69
CA GLY A 88 2.68 9.89 31.05
C GLY A 88 2.06 8.50 31.21
N HIS A 89 1.97 7.70 30.15
CA HIS A 89 1.53 6.30 30.22
C HIS A 89 2.71 5.34 30.04
N PRO A 90 2.61 4.10 30.57
CA PRO A 90 3.57 3.05 30.25
C PRO A 90 3.68 2.82 28.73
N PRO A 91 4.86 2.40 28.23
CA PRO A 91 5.02 2.02 26.83
C PRO A 91 3.98 0.99 26.38
N ALA A 92 3.38 1.23 25.22
CA ALA A 92 2.51 0.26 24.57
C ALA A 92 3.28 -1.04 24.28
N LYS A 93 2.64 -2.18 24.53
CA LYS A 93 3.25 -3.49 24.26
C LYS A 93 2.73 -4.08 22.95
N LEU A 94 3.55 -4.93 22.35
CA LEU A 94 3.07 -5.84 21.31
C LEU A 94 1.87 -6.63 21.86
N HIS A 95 0.78 -6.69 21.09
CA HIS A 95 -0.51 -7.34 21.43
C HIS A 95 -1.49 -6.56 22.33
N GLU A 96 -1.25 -5.28 22.60
CA GLU A 96 -2.26 -4.38 23.18
C GLU A 96 -3.04 -3.62 22.08
N GLU A 97 -4.20 -3.05 22.42
CA GLU A 97 -5.03 -2.23 21.52
C GLU A 97 -4.45 -0.81 21.31
N SER A 98 -3.16 -0.74 21.00
CA SER A 98 -2.40 0.51 20.81
C SER A 98 -1.88 0.67 19.38
N GLY A 99 -2.32 -0.20 18.46
CA GLY A 99 -1.90 -0.17 17.06
C GLY A 99 -2.58 0.96 16.28
N ALA A 100 -1.80 1.65 15.46
CA ALA A 100 -2.27 2.56 14.43
C ALA A 100 -1.81 2.11 13.05
N SER A 101 -2.58 2.50 12.04
CA SER A 101 -2.38 2.13 10.64
C SER A 101 -2.60 3.38 9.79
N TRP A 102 -1.67 3.65 8.88
CA TRP A 102 -1.68 4.86 8.06
C TRP A 102 -1.54 4.53 6.59
N ASP A 103 -2.60 4.81 5.82
CA ASP A 103 -2.55 4.86 4.37
C ASP A 103 -1.99 6.23 3.94
N ARG A 104 -1.05 6.25 2.99
CA ARG A 104 -0.44 7.47 2.43
C ARG A 104 -0.68 7.55 0.93
#